data_AF-S7TAS1-F1
#
_entry.id   AF-S7TAS1-F1
#
_cell.length_a   1.000
_cell.length_b   1.000
_cell.length_c   1.000
_cell.angle_alpha   90.00
_cell.angle_beta   90.00
_cell.angle_gamma   90.00
#
_symmetry.space_group_name_H-M   'P 1'
#
loop_
_entity.id
_entity.type
_entity.pdbx_description
1 polymer ?
#
loop_
_entity_poly.entity_id
_entity_poly.type
_entity_poly.pdbx_seq_one_letter_code
_entity_poly.pdbx_strand_id
1 'polypeptide(L)'
;MHARFPDTFPAALRLLPALLLAVCLLVPSAALAQKLILDKLVLDNHAGAVTVRFGIHIDDISKIENELKNGGEMELRIKAMLSRRRTGWLAADLADKELVGALGYDPLTREFHVVRPGADKPVKGGELGPLMSRVWGDVSLELIPWESLERGKEYVLDFEMRLARTDVPGWIRTTLFFVSWDVIGVTTYRLDFTY
;
A
#
# COMPACT_ATOMS: atom_id res chain seq x y z
N MET A 1 35.21 -32.36 -57.80
CA MET A 1 35.00 -30.90 -58.00
C MET A 1 34.50 -30.35 -56.66
N HIS A 2 35.41 -29.93 -55.76
CA HIS A 2 35.05 -29.47 -54.42
C HIS A 2 34.85 -27.96 -54.44
N ALA A 3 33.60 -27.50 -54.31
CA ALA A 3 33.29 -26.09 -54.14
C ALA A 3 33.62 -25.66 -52.70
N ARG A 4 34.66 -24.83 -52.58
CA ARG A 4 35.10 -24.16 -51.35
C ARG A 4 34.13 -22.99 -51.11
N PHE A 5 33.25 -23.10 -50.12
CA PHE A 5 32.42 -21.98 -49.68
C PHE A 5 33.34 -20.88 -49.10
N PRO A 6 33.26 -19.63 -49.57
CA PRO A 6 34.04 -18.54 -48.99
C PRO A 6 33.41 -18.07 -47.67
N ASP A 7 34.18 -18.22 -46.59
CA ASP A 7 33.93 -17.65 -45.27
C ASP A 7 34.11 -16.12 -45.30
N THR A 8 33.05 -15.37 -45.61
CA THR A 8 33.03 -13.92 -45.34
C THR A 8 31.64 -13.44 -44.94
N PHE A 9 31.14 -13.93 -43.79
CA PHE A 9 30.09 -13.19 -43.10
C PHE A 9 30.66 -11.84 -42.63
N PRO A 10 30.04 -10.70 -43.00
CA PRO A 10 30.54 -9.39 -42.61
C PRO A 10 30.58 -9.27 -41.09
N ALA A 11 31.66 -8.72 -40.53
CA ALA A 11 31.84 -8.56 -39.08
C ALA A 11 30.63 -7.86 -38.39
N ALA A 12 29.92 -7.01 -39.13
CA ALA A 12 28.69 -6.36 -38.70
C ALA A 12 27.57 -7.35 -38.32
N LEU A 13 27.47 -8.51 -38.98
CA LEU A 13 26.44 -9.51 -38.69
C LEU A 13 26.73 -10.30 -37.39
N ARG A 14 28.00 -10.36 -36.97
CA ARG A 14 28.41 -11.04 -35.71
C ARG A 14 28.12 -10.20 -34.46
N LEU A 15 27.99 -8.88 -34.60
CA LEU A 15 27.67 -7.96 -33.50
C LEU A 15 26.15 -7.82 -33.25
N LEU A 16 25.34 -8.23 -34.23
CA LEU A 16 23.89 -8.18 -34.19
C LEU A 16 23.26 -8.95 -33.00
N PRO A 17 23.69 -10.19 -32.64
CA PRO A 17 23.15 -10.88 -31.46
C PRO A 17 23.58 -10.22 -30.14
N ALA A 18 24.78 -9.65 -30.06
CA ALA A 18 25.24 -8.93 -28.86
C ALA A 18 24.48 -7.62 -28.65
N LEU A 19 24.15 -6.92 -29.75
CA LEU A 19 23.32 -5.72 -29.73
C LEU A 19 21.88 -6.05 -29.31
N LEU A 20 21.30 -7.14 -29.82
CA LEU A 20 19.96 -7.60 -29.45
C LEU A 20 19.89 -8.02 -27.97
N LEU A 21 20.93 -8.69 -27.45
CA LEU A 21 21.03 -9.04 -26.04
C LEU A 21 21.16 -7.80 -25.14
N ALA A 22 21.94 -6.81 -25.57
CA ALA A 22 22.09 -5.53 -24.86
C ALA A 22 20.77 -4.73 -24.83
N VAL A 23 19.98 -4.77 -25.91
CA VAL A 23 18.65 -4.14 -25.96
C VAL A 23 17.65 -4.86 -25.04
N CYS A 24 17.71 -6.20 -24.94
CA CYS A 24 16.86 -6.94 -24.00
C CYS A 24 17.17 -6.64 -22.52
N LEU A 25 18.43 -6.34 -22.17
CA LEU A 25 18.82 -5.94 -20.80
C LEU A 25 18.40 -4.51 -20.45
N LEU A 26 18.08 -3.69 -21.45
CA LEU A 26 17.61 -2.31 -21.27
C LEU A 26 16.09 -2.21 -21.22
N VAL A 27 15.34 -3.31 -21.35
CA VAL A 27 13.90 -3.28 -21.15
C VAL A 27 13.63 -3.19 -19.65
N PRO A 28 13.15 -2.05 -19.12
CA PRO A 28 12.73 -2.00 -17.73
C PRO A 28 11.63 -3.04 -17.56
N SER A 29 11.89 -4.06 -16.75
CA SER A 29 10.84 -4.97 -16.31
C SER A 29 9.82 -4.11 -15.59
N ALA A 30 8.57 -4.13 -16.05
CA ALA A 30 7.47 -3.55 -15.32
C ALA A 30 7.38 -4.30 -13.99
N ALA A 31 8.00 -3.74 -12.95
CA ALA A 31 7.83 -4.24 -11.60
C ALA A 31 6.33 -4.21 -11.33
N LEU A 32 5.73 -5.39 -11.16
CA LEU A 32 4.35 -5.52 -10.72
C LEU A 32 4.30 -4.98 -9.29
N ALA A 33 4.05 -3.67 -9.19
CA ALA A 33 3.85 -3.00 -7.93
C ALA A 33 2.58 -3.58 -7.31
N GLN A 34 2.73 -4.26 -6.18
CA GLN A 34 1.58 -4.66 -5.38
C GLN A 34 0.84 -3.39 -4.94
N LYS A 35 -0.49 -3.47 -4.88
CA LYS A 35 -1.36 -2.37 -4.48
C LYS A 35 -2.23 -2.78 -3.31
N LEU A 36 -2.44 -1.86 -2.36
CA LEU A 36 -3.50 -1.97 -1.37
C LEU A 36 -4.77 -1.40 -2.00
N ILE A 37 -5.82 -2.20 -2.05
CA ILE A 37 -7.11 -1.76 -2.52
C ILE A 37 -7.95 -1.36 -1.33
N LEU A 38 -8.38 -0.10 -1.34
CA LEU A 38 -9.45 0.38 -0.48
C LEU A 38 -10.79 0.03 -1.12
N ASP A 39 -11.60 -0.74 -0.40
CA ASP A 39 -12.94 -1.15 -0.81
C ASP A 39 -13.99 -0.51 0.12
N LYS A 40 -15.19 -0.24 -0.41
CA LYS A 40 -16.34 0.28 0.33
C LYS A 40 -16.03 1.52 1.18
N LEU A 41 -15.24 2.47 0.66
CA LEU A 41 -15.01 3.75 1.33
C LEU A 41 -16.34 4.52 1.40
N VAL A 42 -16.85 4.67 2.62
CA VAL A 42 -18.07 5.43 2.92
C VAL A 42 -17.76 6.45 4.01
N LEU A 43 -18.23 7.67 3.79
CA LEU A 43 -18.22 8.73 4.80
C LEU A 43 -19.66 8.99 5.23
N ASP A 44 -19.95 8.84 6.52
CA ASP A 44 -21.29 9.03 7.08
C ASP A 44 -21.26 9.66 8.47
N ASN A 45 -22.45 10.04 8.94
CA ASN A 45 -22.66 10.40 10.34
C ASN A 45 -22.95 9.11 11.12
N HIS A 46 -22.00 8.72 11.96
CA HIS A 46 -22.17 7.61 12.88
C HIS A 46 -22.01 8.12 14.31
N ALA A 47 -23.02 7.88 15.15
CA ALA A 47 -23.04 8.29 16.56
C ALA A 47 -22.76 9.80 16.80
N GLY A 48 -23.09 10.67 15.84
CA GLY A 48 -22.87 12.11 15.97
C GLY A 48 -21.49 12.60 15.50
N ALA A 49 -20.68 11.72 14.90
CA ALA A 49 -19.37 12.04 14.37
C ALA A 49 -19.26 11.69 12.88
N VAL A 50 -18.48 12.49 12.16
CA VAL A 50 -18.03 12.18 10.80
C VAL A 50 -17.13 10.96 10.88
N THR A 51 -17.61 9.83 10.36
CA THR A 51 -16.92 8.55 10.42
C THR A 51 -16.62 8.07 9.01
N VAL A 52 -15.39 7.60 8.82
CA VAL A 52 -14.96 6.93 7.59
C VAL A 52 -14.98 5.44 7.82
N ARG A 53 -15.71 4.70 7.00
CA ARG A 53 -15.76 3.23 7.00
C ARG A 53 -15.18 2.70 5.71
N PHE A 54 -14.34 1.69 5.81
CA PHE A 54 -13.63 1.14 4.67
C PHE A 54 -13.15 -0.29 4.94
N GLY A 55 -12.98 -1.06 3.87
CA GLY A 55 -12.30 -2.35 3.88
C GLY A 55 -10.96 -2.26 3.16
N ILE A 56 -9.99 -3.07 3.58
CA ILE A 56 -8.67 -3.15 2.95
C ILE A 56 -8.47 -4.55 2.38
N HIS A 57 -8.09 -4.61 1.11
CA HIS A 57 -7.74 -5.84 0.40
C HIS A 57 -6.38 -5.69 -0.28
N ILE A 58 -5.72 -6.84 -0.50
CA ILE A 58 -4.43 -6.92 -1.20
C ILE A 58 -4.64 -7.81 -2.43
N ASP A 59 -4.21 -7.34 -3.61
CA ASP A 59 -4.39 -8.05 -4.88
C ASP A 59 -3.67 -9.41 -4.93
N ASP A 60 -2.42 -9.47 -4.46
CA ASP A 60 -1.63 -10.70 -4.39
C ASP A 60 -1.19 -10.99 -2.96
N ILE A 61 -2.02 -11.76 -2.27
CA ILE A 61 -1.79 -12.16 -0.88
C ILE A 61 -0.68 -13.21 -0.75
N SER A 62 -0.41 -13.99 -1.78
CA SER A 62 0.54 -15.11 -1.74
C SER A 62 1.97 -14.62 -1.48
N LYS A 63 2.34 -13.49 -2.09
CA LYS A 63 3.65 -12.86 -1.88
C LYS A 63 3.78 -12.29 -0.46
N ILE A 64 2.70 -11.77 0.13
CA ILE A 64 2.69 -11.33 1.53
C ILE A 64 2.82 -12.53 2.46
N GLU A 65 2.07 -13.61 2.22
CA GLU A 65 2.17 -14.83 3.03
C GLU A 65 3.58 -15.41 3.05
N ASN A 66 4.23 -15.50 1.90
CA ASN A 66 5.60 -15.99 1.81
C ASN A 66 6.55 -15.12 2.62
N GLU A 67 6.37 -13.81 2.58
CA GLU A 67 7.20 -12.89 3.32
C GLU A 67 7.02 -13.01 4.84
N LEU A 68 5.77 -13.12 5.30
CA LEU A 68 5.49 -13.33 6.72
C LEU A 68 6.03 -14.68 7.19
N LYS A 69 5.86 -15.75 6.40
CA LYS A 69 6.39 -17.10 6.69
C LYS A 69 7.93 -17.13 6.75
N ASN A 70 8.60 -16.23 6.03
CA ASN A 70 10.06 -16.05 6.10
C ASN A 70 10.52 -15.24 7.33
N GLY A 71 9.61 -14.88 8.23
CA GLY A 71 9.89 -14.12 9.45
C GLY A 71 9.76 -12.61 9.29
N GLY A 72 9.23 -12.13 8.15
CA GLY A 72 8.90 -10.72 7.98
C GLY A 72 7.74 -10.31 8.88
N GLU A 73 7.85 -9.15 9.52
CA GLU A 73 6.74 -8.46 10.16
C GLU A 73 6.37 -7.22 9.34
N MET A 74 5.07 -6.96 9.23
CA MET A 74 4.56 -5.83 8.45
C MET A 74 3.64 -4.96 9.28
N GLU A 75 3.71 -3.66 9.02
CA GLU A 75 2.89 -2.65 9.64
C GLU A 75 2.06 -1.93 8.57
N LEU A 76 0.76 -1.88 8.80
CA LEU A 76 -0.19 -1.11 8.02
C LEU A 76 -0.37 0.24 8.69
N ARG A 77 -0.02 1.31 8.00
CA ARG A 77 -0.31 2.68 8.41
C ARG A 77 -1.40 3.27 7.56
N ILE A 78 -2.35 3.90 8.22
CA ILE A 78 -3.47 4.58 7.60
C ILE A 78 -3.48 6.00 8.12
N LYS A 79 -3.41 6.98 7.21
CA LYS A 79 -3.52 8.40 7.54
C LYS A 79 -4.77 8.97 6.89
N ALA A 80 -5.62 9.62 7.66
CA ALA A 80 -6.80 10.32 7.18
C ALA A 80 -6.73 11.80 7.58
N MET A 81 -6.81 12.67 6.58
CA MET A 81 -6.79 14.12 6.76
C MET A 81 -8.07 14.72 6.18
N LEU A 82 -8.84 15.39 7.03
CA LEU A 82 -10.05 16.11 6.62
C LEU A 82 -9.75 17.59 6.61
N SER A 83 -9.94 18.23 5.46
CA SER A 83 -9.77 19.66 5.30
C SER A 83 -11.03 20.30 4.72
N ARG A 84 -11.25 21.57 5.04
CA ARG A 84 -12.28 22.40 4.41
C ARG A 84 -11.67 23.24 3.31
N ARG A 85 -12.27 23.17 2.12
CA ARG A 85 -11.88 24.01 1.00
C ARG A 85 -12.36 25.43 1.24
N ARG A 86 -11.44 26.40 1.12
CA ARG A 86 -11.74 27.83 1.18
C ARG A 86 -11.51 28.45 -0.19
N THR A 87 -12.14 29.57 -0.47
CA THR A 87 -12.01 30.34 -1.73
C THR A 87 -10.63 31.01 -1.90
N GLY A 88 -9.58 30.54 -1.22
CA GLY A 88 -8.21 31.04 -1.24
C GLY A 88 -7.19 29.91 -1.07
N TRP A 89 -5.90 30.23 -0.92
CA TRP A 89 -4.81 29.24 -0.93
C TRP A 89 -4.66 28.39 0.34
N LEU A 90 -5.25 28.78 1.48
CA LEU A 90 -5.19 27.99 2.72
C LEU A 90 -6.46 27.15 2.90
N ALA A 91 -6.33 25.85 2.69
CA ALA A 91 -7.24 24.87 3.25
C ALA A 91 -7.16 24.91 4.79
N ALA A 92 -8.28 24.69 5.46
CA ALA A 92 -8.29 24.58 6.91
C ALA A 92 -8.38 23.09 7.29
N ASP A 93 -7.32 22.57 7.90
CA ASP A 93 -7.30 21.20 8.41
C ASP A 93 -8.23 21.10 9.62
N LEU A 94 -9.16 20.15 9.56
CA LEU A 94 -10.16 19.89 10.59
C LEU A 94 -9.85 18.61 11.37
N ALA A 95 -9.23 17.63 10.71
CA ALA A 95 -8.77 16.40 11.35
C ALA A 95 -7.48 15.91 10.71
N ASP A 96 -6.55 15.44 11.55
CA ASP A 96 -5.44 14.57 11.15
C ASP A 96 -5.46 13.36 12.11
N LYS A 97 -5.70 12.17 11.55
CA LYS A 97 -5.81 10.92 12.30
C LYS A 97 -4.94 9.85 11.66
N GLU A 98 -4.28 9.06 12.50
CA GLU A 98 -3.48 7.92 12.09
C GLU A 98 -3.96 6.66 12.80
N LEU A 99 -4.09 5.55 12.05
CA LEU A 99 -4.31 4.22 12.58
C LEU A 99 -3.17 3.31 12.16
N VAL A 100 -2.75 2.46 13.09
CA VAL A 100 -1.69 1.48 12.85
C VAL A 100 -2.24 0.08 13.12
N GLY A 101 -2.06 -0.81 12.15
CA GLY A 101 -2.28 -2.25 12.27
C GLY A 101 -0.99 -3.01 11.95
N ALA A 102 -1.00 -4.31 12.18
CA ALA A 102 0.17 -5.16 11.97
C ALA A 102 -0.24 -6.53 11.41
N LEU A 103 0.66 -7.15 10.65
CA LEU A 103 0.58 -8.57 10.32
C LEU A 103 1.90 -9.26 10.59
N GLY A 104 1.80 -10.52 10.98
CA GLY A 104 2.94 -11.41 11.17
C GLY A 104 2.54 -12.87 11.12
N TYR A 105 3.53 -13.74 11.24
CA TYR A 105 3.36 -15.19 11.28
C TYR A 105 4.13 -15.77 12.46
N ASP A 106 3.47 -16.60 13.25
CA ASP A 106 4.05 -17.31 14.38
C ASP A 106 4.50 -18.71 13.91
N PRO A 107 5.81 -18.98 13.79
CA PRO A 107 6.32 -20.25 13.29
C PRO A 107 6.12 -21.40 14.28
N LEU A 108 5.90 -21.11 15.57
CA LEU A 108 5.68 -22.13 16.60
C LEU A 108 4.25 -22.66 16.52
N THR A 109 3.27 -21.77 16.40
CA THR A 109 1.86 -22.16 16.26
C THR A 109 1.44 -22.42 14.81
N ARG A 110 2.27 -22.00 13.83
CA ARG A 110 1.98 -22.02 12.39
C ARG A 110 0.74 -21.21 12.01
N GLU A 111 0.54 -20.09 12.70
CA GLU A 111 -0.62 -19.23 12.48
C GLU A 111 -0.18 -17.83 12.09
N PHE A 112 -0.96 -17.20 11.22
CA PHE A 112 -0.89 -15.77 11.00
C PHE A 112 -1.53 -15.03 12.15
N HIS A 113 -1.06 -13.83 12.41
CA HIS A 113 -1.71 -12.90 13.31
C HIS A 113 -1.90 -11.56 12.61
N VAL A 114 -3.07 -10.96 12.83
CA VAL A 114 -3.44 -9.66 12.27
C VAL A 114 -3.96 -8.78 13.39
N VAL A 115 -3.39 -7.58 13.50
CA VAL A 115 -3.83 -6.54 14.42
C VAL A 115 -4.70 -5.58 13.64
N ARG A 116 -5.94 -5.36 14.11
CA ARG A 116 -6.83 -4.36 13.51
C ARG A 116 -6.24 -2.96 13.70
N PRO A 117 -6.31 -2.07 12.71
CA PRO A 117 -5.87 -0.69 12.86
C PRO A 117 -6.59 -0.01 14.03
N GLY A 118 -5.83 0.47 15.02
CA GLY A 118 -6.38 1.09 16.23
C GLY A 118 -6.82 0.12 17.33
N ALA A 119 -6.50 -1.17 17.23
CA ALA A 119 -6.70 -2.14 18.31
C ALA A 119 -5.35 -2.72 18.77
N ASP A 120 -5.26 -3.12 20.04
CA ASP A 120 -4.01 -3.68 20.60
C ASP A 120 -3.94 -5.21 20.52
N LYS A 121 -5.08 -5.88 20.31
CA LYS A 121 -5.17 -7.35 20.39
C LYS A 121 -5.01 -8.00 19.02
N PRO A 122 -4.02 -8.89 18.83
CA PRO A 122 -3.88 -9.65 17.60
C PRO A 122 -4.98 -10.72 17.52
N VAL A 123 -5.51 -10.91 16.31
CA VAL A 123 -6.39 -12.02 15.96
C VAL A 123 -5.57 -13.05 15.19
N LYS A 124 -5.61 -14.30 15.62
CA LYS A 124 -4.85 -15.40 15.00
C LYS A 124 -5.72 -16.22 14.03
N GLY A 125 -5.09 -16.84 13.04
CA GLY A 125 -5.73 -17.75 12.10
C GLY A 125 -4.74 -18.48 11.20
N GLY A 126 -5.14 -19.63 10.64
CA GLY A 126 -4.25 -20.45 9.79
C GLY A 126 -4.07 -19.94 8.36
N GLU A 127 -4.99 -19.12 7.85
CA GLU A 127 -4.96 -18.58 6.49
C GLU A 127 -5.00 -17.05 6.53
N LEU A 128 -4.08 -16.39 5.82
CA LEU A 128 -3.94 -14.93 5.89
C LEU A 128 -5.11 -14.20 5.24
N GLY A 129 -5.58 -14.67 4.08
CA GLY A 129 -6.68 -14.03 3.33
C GLY A 129 -7.98 -13.91 4.11
N PRO A 130 -8.59 -15.02 4.55
CA PRO A 130 -9.80 -14.96 5.36
C PRO A 130 -9.63 -14.18 6.66
N LEU A 131 -8.45 -14.30 7.30
CA LEU A 131 -8.13 -13.56 8.52
C LEU A 131 -8.09 -12.04 8.26
N MET A 132 -7.42 -11.61 7.19
CA MET A 132 -7.32 -10.20 6.82
C MET A 132 -8.68 -9.64 6.40
N SER A 133 -9.45 -10.33 5.55
CA SER A 133 -10.81 -9.89 5.20
C SER A 133 -11.73 -9.79 6.41
N ARG A 134 -11.56 -10.64 7.42
CA ARG A 134 -12.33 -10.54 8.68
C ARG A 134 -11.90 -9.37 9.55
N VAL A 135 -10.61 -9.08 9.65
CA VAL A 135 -10.06 -8.11 10.61
C VAL A 135 -10.01 -6.70 10.00
N TRP A 136 -9.70 -6.59 8.72
CA TRP A 136 -9.51 -5.35 7.95
C TRP A 136 -10.59 -5.10 6.88
N GLY A 137 -11.55 -6.02 6.68
CA GLY A 137 -12.63 -5.83 5.70
C GLY A 137 -13.71 -4.82 6.14
N ASP A 138 -13.73 -4.42 7.41
CA ASP A 138 -14.58 -3.37 7.96
C ASP A 138 -13.85 -2.66 9.10
N VAL A 139 -13.24 -1.53 8.76
CA VAL A 139 -12.52 -0.63 9.67
C VAL A 139 -13.27 0.69 9.70
N SER A 140 -13.41 1.27 10.89
CA SER A 140 -14.03 2.58 11.10
C SER A 140 -13.05 3.54 11.76
N LEU A 141 -13.07 4.79 11.32
CA LEU A 141 -12.27 5.87 11.85
C LEU A 141 -13.14 7.10 12.07
N GLU A 142 -13.26 7.50 13.32
CA GLU A 142 -13.92 8.73 13.72
C GLU A 142 -12.99 9.94 13.52
N LEU A 143 -13.44 10.94 12.76
CA LEU A 143 -12.64 12.12 12.42
C LEU A 143 -12.92 13.29 13.36
N ILE A 144 -14.13 13.85 13.27
CA ILE A 144 -14.60 15.02 14.02
C ILE A 144 -16.09 14.87 14.36
N PRO A 145 -16.59 15.58 15.38
CA PRO A 145 -18.03 15.70 15.61
C PRO A 145 -18.74 16.26 14.38
N TRP A 146 -19.90 15.71 14.04
CA TRP A 146 -20.70 16.11 12.88
C TRP A 146 -21.09 17.58 12.90
N GLU A 147 -21.35 18.12 14.10
CA GLU A 147 -21.68 19.53 14.33
C GLU A 147 -20.54 20.49 13.95
N SER A 148 -19.31 19.99 13.81
CA SER A 148 -18.17 20.79 13.35
C SER A 148 -18.20 21.05 11.84
N LEU A 149 -19.07 20.36 11.08
CA LEU A 149 -19.30 20.64 9.68
C LEU A 149 -20.28 21.82 9.52
N GLU A 150 -19.89 22.78 8.67
CA GLU A 150 -20.67 23.93 8.29
C GLU A 150 -21.43 23.63 6.99
N ARG A 151 -22.73 23.93 6.97
CA ARG A 151 -23.56 23.74 5.77
C ARG A 151 -23.14 24.68 4.63
N GLY A 152 -23.25 24.18 3.41
CA GLY A 152 -22.85 24.83 2.17
C GLY A 152 -21.35 24.94 1.96
N LYS A 153 -20.53 24.17 2.69
CA LYS A 153 -19.07 24.17 2.55
C LYS A 153 -18.57 22.90 1.87
N GLU A 154 -17.50 23.06 1.09
CA GLU A 154 -16.78 21.96 0.44
C GLU A 154 -15.68 21.43 1.37
N TYR A 155 -15.58 20.11 1.42
CA TYR A 155 -14.64 19.36 2.23
C TYR A 155 -13.87 18.38 1.36
N VAL A 156 -12.63 18.12 1.77
CA VAL A 156 -11.72 17.18 1.12
C VAL A 156 -11.22 16.21 2.18
N LEU A 157 -11.48 14.92 1.96
CA LEU A 157 -10.89 13.84 2.73
C LEU A 157 -9.75 13.24 1.92
N ASP A 158 -8.53 13.38 2.44
CA ASP A 158 -7.34 12.70 1.95
C ASP A 158 -7.08 11.45 2.79
N PHE A 159 -6.95 10.31 2.12
CA PHE A 159 -6.75 9.02 2.75
C PHE A 159 -5.51 8.35 2.15
N GLU A 160 -4.54 8.02 3.00
CA GLU A 160 -3.28 7.42 2.61
C GLU A 160 -3.07 6.10 3.35
N MET A 161 -2.71 5.05 2.61
CA MET A 161 -2.38 3.74 3.19
C MET A 161 -1.00 3.30 2.74
N ARG A 162 -0.26 2.71 3.68
CA ARG A 162 1.07 2.13 3.44
C ARG A 162 1.21 0.81 4.18
N LEU A 163 1.76 -0.19 3.50
CA LEU A 163 2.17 -1.45 4.13
C LEU A 163 3.69 -1.59 4.01
N ALA A 164 4.37 -1.47 5.13
CA ALA A 164 5.83 -1.48 5.20
C ALA A 164 6.32 -2.57 6.15
N ARG A 165 7.56 -3.03 5.99
CA ARG A 165 8.13 -3.95 6.97
C ARG A 165 8.53 -3.23 8.26
N THR A 166 8.35 -3.92 9.37
CA THR A 166 8.70 -3.46 10.72
C THR A 166 10.13 -3.85 11.11
N ASP A 167 10.71 -4.85 10.43
CA ASP A 167 12.05 -5.40 10.70
C ASP A 167 13.22 -4.46 10.36
N VAL A 168 12.95 -3.27 9.81
CA VAL A 168 13.98 -2.27 9.46
C VAL A 168 14.26 -1.34 10.66
N PRO A 169 15.48 -1.36 11.24
CA PRO A 169 15.85 -0.45 12.33
C PRO A 169 15.68 1.02 11.96
N GLY A 170 15.12 1.82 12.88
CA GLY A 170 14.79 3.22 12.64
C GLY A 170 15.97 4.11 12.19
N TRP A 171 17.21 3.78 12.58
CA TRP A 171 18.40 4.50 12.15
C TRP A 171 18.73 4.31 10.66
N ILE A 172 18.39 3.16 10.07
CA ILE A 172 18.61 2.87 8.64
C ILE A 172 17.60 3.64 7.77
N ARG A 173 16.35 3.76 8.22
CA ARG A 173 15.29 4.53 7.52
C ARG A 173 15.71 5.98 7.26
N THR A 174 16.46 6.60 8.17
CA THR A 174 16.89 8.00 8.04
C THR A 174 18.07 8.18 7.08
N THR A 175 18.99 7.22 6.99
CA THR A 175 20.19 7.32 6.14
C THR A 175 19.96 6.97 4.66
N LEU A 176 18.96 6.14 4.35
CA LEU A 176 18.69 5.67 2.99
C LEU A 176 17.32 6.16 2.51
N PHE A 177 17.20 7.47 2.31
CA PHE A 177 16.00 8.12 1.77
C PHE A 177 15.71 7.80 0.29
N PHE A 178 16.63 7.10 -0.39
CA PHE A 178 16.48 6.68 -1.78
C PHE A 178 15.87 5.28 -1.94
N VAL A 179 15.68 4.53 -0.84
CA VAL A 179 15.19 3.15 -0.88
C VAL A 179 13.79 3.08 -0.28
N SER A 180 12.80 2.65 -1.07
CA SER A 180 11.44 2.40 -0.58
C SER A 180 11.41 1.06 0.15
N TRP A 181 11.17 1.09 1.47
CA TRP A 181 10.98 -0.10 2.31
C TRP A 181 9.53 -0.58 2.35
N ASP A 182 8.69 0.04 1.53
CA ASP A 182 7.29 -0.30 1.35
C ASP A 182 7.20 -1.65 0.64
N VAL A 183 6.52 -2.61 1.28
CA VAL A 183 6.23 -3.92 0.68
C VAL A 183 5.19 -3.74 -0.43
N ILE A 184 4.25 -2.83 -0.18
CA ILE A 184 3.21 -2.41 -1.10
C ILE A 184 3.28 -0.88 -1.21
N GLY A 185 3.27 -0.37 -2.44
CA GLY A 185 3.35 1.06 -2.69
C GLY A 185 2.24 1.84 -1.99
N VAL A 186 2.56 3.09 -1.63
CA VAL A 186 1.60 4.03 -1.04
C VAL A 186 0.37 4.15 -1.92
N THR A 187 -0.81 3.94 -1.34
CA THR A 187 -2.07 4.16 -2.03
C THR A 187 -2.78 5.34 -1.41
N THR A 188 -3.04 6.37 -2.23
CA THR A 188 -3.71 7.60 -1.82
C THR A 188 -5.07 7.70 -2.52
N TYR A 189 -6.10 8.05 -1.75
CA TYR A 189 -7.44 8.32 -2.21
C TYR A 189 -7.87 9.72 -1.75
N ARG A 190 -8.58 10.45 -2.60
CA ARG A 190 -9.16 11.75 -2.30
C ARG A 190 -10.66 11.69 -2.54
N LEU A 191 -11.44 12.15 -1.57
CA LEU A 191 -12.88 12.28 -1.65
C LEU A 191 -13.26 13.75 -1.41
N ASP A 192 -13.91 14.35 -2.41
CA ASP A 192 -14.47 15.69 -2.32
C ASP A 192 -15.98 15.59 -2.03
N PHE A 193 -16.48 16.33 -1.03
CA PHE A 193 -17.90 16.34 -0.70
C PHE A 193 -18.37 17.72 -0.20
N THR A 194 -19.68 17.94 -0.28
CA THR A 194 -20.33 19.15 0.23
C THR A 194 -21.33 18.75 1.31
N TYR A 195 -21.33 19.44 2.44
CA TYR A 195 -22.29 19.27 3.53
C TYR A 195 -23.29 20.42 3.58
#